data_AF-A0A956TIC7-F1
#
_entry.id   AF-A0A956TIC7-F1
#
_cell.length_a   1.000
_cell.length_b   1.000
_cell.length_c   1.000
_cell.angle_alpha   90.00
_cell.angle_beta   90.00
_cell.angle_gamma   90.00
#
_symmetry.space_group_name_H-M   'P 1'
#
loop_
_entity.id
_entity.type
_entity.pdbx_description
1 polymer ?
#
loop_
_entity_poly.entity_id
_entity_poly.type
_entity_poly.pdbx_seq_one_letter_code
_entity_poly.pdbx_strand_id
1 'polypeptide(L)' 'MSGHSKWSTIKRKKGAIDAARGKVFTKLAREIQIAARGGADATTNFALRLAVDKAKAENMPKDNIERAIR' A
#
# COMPACT_ATOMS: atom_id res chain seq x y z
N MET A 1 8.43 -21.54 -34.15
CA MET A 1 8.82 -20.40 -33.29
C MET A 1 7.87 -19.25 -33.54
N SER A 2 6.85 -19.04 -32.70
CA SER A 2 5.98 -17.85 -32.79
C SER A 2 4.91 -17.87 -31.68
N GLY A 3 5.30 -17.61 -30.43
CA GLY A 3 4.37 -17.48 -29.30
C GLY A 3 4.64 -16.28 -28.40
N HIS A 4 5.50 -15.35 -28.83
CA HIS A 4 5.92 -14.21 -28.03
C HIS A 4 5.04 -13.00 -28.30
N SER A 5 3.80 -13.05 -27.80
CA SER A 5 3.02 -11.83 -27.63
C SER A 5 3.72 -10.96 -26.58
N LYS A 6 4.37 -9.88 -27.03
CA LYS A 6 4.96 -8.83 -26.17
C LYS A 6 3.97 -8.43 -25.07
N TRP A 7 2.70 -8.35 -25.42
CA TRP A 7 1.62 -8.06 -24.48
C TRP A 7 1.44 -9.14 -23.41
N SER A 8 1.44 -10.43 -23.77
CA SER A 8 1.27 -11.53 -22.82
C SER A 8 2.38 -11.56 -21.76
N THR A 9 3.63 -11.28 -22.15
CA THR A 9 4.76 -11.19 -21.23
C THR A 9 4.64 -9.97 -20.31
N ILE A 10 4.28 -8.79 -20.85
CA ILE A 10 4.05 -7.58 -20.06
C ILE A 10 2.92 -7.79 -19.05
N LYS A 11 1.79 -8.38 -19.48
CA LYS A 11 0.63 -8.67 -18.63
C LYS A 11 1.03 -9.56 -17.45
N ARG A 12 1.76 -10.65 -17.70
CA ARG A 12 2.21 -11.56 -16.63
C ARG A 12 3.16 -10.87 -15.65
N LYS A 13 4.15 -10.13 -16.16
CA LYS A 13 5.11 -9.39 -15.32
C LYS A 13 4.40 -8.34 -14.47
N LYS A 14 3.50 -7.55 -15.07
CA LYS A 14 2.72 -6.52 -14.39
C LYS A 14 1.83 -7.14 -13.29
N GLY A 15 1.12 -8.22 -13.60
CA GLY A 15 0.27 -8.90 -12.61
C GLY A 15 1.04 -9.42 -11.39
N ALA A 16 2.26 -9.94 -11.58
CA ALA A 16 3.10 -10.35 -10.46
C ALA A 16 3.55 -9.16 -9.58
N ILE A 17 3.90 -8.03 -10.21
CA ILE A 17 4.28 -6.80 -9.51
C ILE A 17 3.09 -6.22 -8.74
N ASP A 18 1.91 -6.16 -9.37
CA ASP A 18 0.68 -5.64 -8.77
C ASP A 18 0.26 -6.51 -7.57
N ALA A 19 0.38 -7.84 -7.68
CA ALA A 19 0.11 -8.77 -6.57
C ALA A 19 1.10 -8.57 -5.40
N ALA A 20 2.38 -8.32 -5.68
CA ALA A 20 3.36 -8.02 -4.66
C ALA A 20 3.05 -6.68 -3.96
N ARG A 21 2.72 -5.64 -4.73
CA ARG A 21 2.30 -4.33 -4.20
C ARG A 21 1.04 -4.43 -3.35
N GLY A 22 0.06 -5.22 -3.77
CA GLY A 22 -1.15 -5.48 -2.99
C GLY A 22 -0.85 -6.02 -1.58
N LYS A 23 0.10 -6.96 -1.46
CA LYS A 23 0.53 -7.49 -0.15
C LYS A 23 1.19 -6.43 0.72
N VAL A 24 2.01 -5.55 0.13
CA VAL A 24 2.64 -4.42 0.85
C VAL A 24 1.57 -3.47 1.36
N PHE A 25 0.58 -3.13 0.51
CA PHE A 25 -0.53 -2.26 0.89
C PHE A 25 -1.39 -2.83 2.01
N THR A 26 -1.69 -4.14 2.00
CA THR A 26 -2.42 -4.78 3.09
C THR A 26 -1.66 -4.71 4.43
N LYS A 27 -0.33 -4.88 4.41
CA LYS A 27 0.49 -4.78 5.62
C LYS A 27 0.50 -3.36 6.18
N LEU A 28 0.71 -2.37 5.32
CA LEU A 28 0.71 -0.95 5.71
C LEU A 28 -0.65 -0.49 6.21
N ALA A 29 -1.75 -0.90 5.56
CA ALA A 29 -3.10 -0.57 6.02
C ALA A 29 -3.37 -1.12 7.43
N ARG A 30 -2.91 -2.35 7.72
CA ARG A 30 -3.00 -2.93 9.08
C ARG A 30 -2.15 -2.17 10.08
N GLU A 31 -0.94 -1.76 9.72
CA GLU A 31 -0.06 -0.95 10.58
C GLU A 31 -0.71 0.39 10.93
N ILE A 32 -1.30 1.07 9.93
CA ILE A 32 -2.06 2.32 10.12
C ILE A 32 -3.26 2.09 11.03
N GLN A 33 -4.05 1.04 10.80
CA GLN A 33 -5.23 0.73 11.64
C GLN A 33 -4.86 0.49 13.10
N ILE A 34 -3.77 -0.24 13.36
CA ILE A 34 -3.31 -0.50 14.72
C ILE A 34 -2.84 0.82 15.36
N ALA A 35 -2.08 1.63 14.63
CA ALA A 35 -1.63 2.92 15.13
C ALA A 35 -2.81 3.88 15.41
N ALA A 36 -3.81 3.92 14.54
CA ALA A 36 -4.99 4.78 14.66
C ALA A 36 -5.86 4.48 15.89
N ARG A 37 -5.80 3.25 16.44
CA ARG A 37 -6.46 2.92 17.73
C ARG A 37 -5.93 3.74 18.90
N GLY A 38 -4.67 4.20 18.83
CA GLY A 38 -4.07 5.08 19.83
C GLY A 38 -4.42 6.56 19.65
N GLY A 39 -5.23 6.90 18.64
CA GLY A 39 -5.58 8.26 18.27
C GLY A 39 -5.50 8.45 16.76
N ALA A 40 -6.55 9.02 16.17
CA ALA A 40 -6.71 9.19 14.72
C ALA A 40 -5.93 10.39 14.15
N ASP A 41 -5.29 11.20 15.00
CA ASP A 41 -4.55 12.39 14.61
C ASP A 41 -3.04 12.09 14.49
N ALA A 42 -2.51 12.20 13.29
CA ALA A 42 -1.09 11.96 13.01
C ALA A 42 -0.16 13.04 13.58
N THR A 43 -0.67 14.19 14.04
CA THR A 43 0.15 15.22 14.68
C THR A 43 0.47 14.89 16.13
N THR A 44 -0.46 14.23 16.82
CA THR A 44 -0.33 13.84 18.22
C THR A 44 0.15 12.39 18.38
N ASN A 45 -0.10 11.54 17.38
CA ASN A 45 0.29 10.14 17.37
C ASN A 45 1.52 9.89 16.45
N PHE A 46 2.71 9.81 17.06
CA PHE A 46 3.95 9.53 16.33
C PHE A 46 3.94 8.20 15.57
N ALA A 47 3.35 7.15 16.15
CA ALA A 47 3.26 5.85 15.50
C ALA A 47 2.40 5.91 14.24
N LEU A 48 1.29 6.65 14.29
CA LEU A 48 0.44 6.88 13.12
C LEU A 48 1.16 7.68 12.04
N ARG A 49 1.88 8.74 12.42
CA ARG A 49 2.70 9.53 11.49
C ARG A 49 3.70 8.66 10.74
N LEU A 50 4.45 7.83 11.46
CA LEU A 50 5.44 6.93 10.87
C LEU A 50 4.79 5.91 9.92
N ALA A 51 3.64 5.34 10.29
CA ALA A 51 2.90 4.41 9.44
C ALA A 51 2.39 5.08 8.15
N VAL A 52 1.90 6.31 8.25
CA VAL A 52 1.46 7.13 7.11
C VAL A 52 2.62 7.47 6.19
N ASP A 53 3.79 7.84 6.73
CA ASP A 53 4.97 8.16 5.94
C ASP A 53 5.51 6.95 5.18
N LYS A 54 5.53 5.77 5.81
CA LYS A 54 5.83 4.49 5.13
C LYS A 54 4.85 4.21 4.00
N ALA A 55 3.56 4.45 4.22
CA ALA A 55 2.55 4.22 3.18
C ALA A 55 2.70 5.17 1.99
N LYS A 56 3.05 6.44 2.24
CA LYS A 56 3.37 7.42 1.19
C LYS A 56 4.62 7.03 0.40
N ALA A 57 5.66 6.54 1.08
CA ALA A 57 6.89 6.07 0.42
C ALA A 57 6.61 4.92 -0.57
N GLU A 58 5.63 4.06 -0.28
CA GLU A 58 5.19 2.98 -1.16
C GLU A 58 4.15 3.41 -2.22
N ASN A 59 3.89 4.73 -2.36
CA ASN A 59 2.88 5.30 -3.25
C ASN A 59 1.46 4.77 -2.98
N MET A 60 1.13 4.50 -1.72
CA MET A 60 -0.25 4.19 -1.35
C MET A 60 -1.15 5.42 -1.60
N PRO A 61 -2.29 5.28 -2.29
CA PRO A 61 -3.23 6.37 -2.49
C PRO A 61 -3.72 6.97 -1.16
N LYS A 62 -3.89 8.29 -1.12
CA LYS A 62 -4.34 9.03 0.07
C LYS A 62 -5.67 8.49 0.61
N ASP A 63 -6.62 8.19 -0.26
CA ASP A 63 -7.93 7.63 0.12
C ASP A 63 -7.81 6.30 0.87
N ASN A 64 -6.83 5.47 0.50
CA ASN A 64 -6.58 4.19 1.20
C ASN A 64 -5.99 4.40 2.60
N ILE A 65 -5.13 5.42 2.75
CA ILE A 65 -4.56 5.81 4.04
C ILE A 65 -5.65 6.35 4.95
N GLU A 66 -6.48 7.27 4.45
CA GLU A 66 -7.60 7.84 5.21
C GLU A 66 -8.62 6.79 5.62
N ARG A 67 -8.95 5.84 4.71
CA ARG A 67 -9.81 4.70 5.04
C ARG A 67 -9.20 3.76 6.08
N ALA A 68 -7.88 3.69 6.19
CA ALA A 68 -7.22 2.89 7.22
C ALA A 68 -7.14 3.62 8.57
N ILE A 69 -7.28 4.95 8.60
CA ILE A 69 -7.31 5.78 9.81
C ILE A 69 -8.73 5.83 10.41
N ARG A 70 -9.75 5.93 9.56
CA ARG A 70 -11.16 5.94 9.95
C ARG A 70 -11.65 4.57 10.41
#